data_AF-A0A972WC90-F1
#
_entry.id   AF-A0A972WC90-F1
#
_cell.length_a   1.000
_cell.length_b   1.000
_cell.length_c   1.000
_cell.angle_alpha   90.00
_cell.angle_beta   90.00
_cell.angle_gamma   90.00
#
_symmetry.space_group_name_H-M   'P 1'
#
loop_
_entity.id
_entity.type
_entity.pdbx_description
1 polymer ?
#
loop_
_entity_poly.entity_id
_entity_poly.type
_entity_poly.pdbx_seq_one_letter_code
_entity_poly.pdbx_strand_id
1 'polypeptide(L)'
;VHRISSEFLPAEPTEQASYLAIYRRRDDKVRFLELNTVTAALLDAVDTNQAAVTGEILLRQLATTIHYPDVDALIKHGVNALEEMRRLEILTGTRRAG
;
A
#
# COMPACT_ATOMS: atom_id res chain seq x y z
N VAL A 1 -3.65 -5.41 -13.73
CA VAL A 1 -4.61 -4.32 -14.09
C VAL A 1 -5.54 -4.56 -15.30
N HIS A 2 -5.48 -5.70 -16.00
CA HIS A 2 -6.48 -6.07 -17.04
C HIS A 2 -7.68 -6.89 -16.50
N ARG A 3 -8.12 -6.67 -15.25
CA ARG A 3 -9.15 -7.52 -14.60
C ARG A 3 -10.35 -6.76 -14.02
N ILE A 4 -10.40 -5.44 -14.19
CA ILE A 4 -11.55 -4.60 -13.81
C ILE A 4 -11.93 -3.81 -15.05
N SER A 5 -12.51 -4.52 -16.01
CA SER A 5 -13.17 -3.97 -17.19
C SER A 5 -14.53 -4.65 -17.32
N SER A 6 -15.45 -4.05 -18.08
CA SER A 6 -16.73 -4.70 -18.41
C SER A 6 -16.56 -6.07 -19.07
N GLU A 7 -15.39 -6.35 -19.63
CA GLU A 7 -15.04 -7.60 -20.31
C GLU A 7 -14.46 -8.67 -19.37
N PHE A 8 -14.14 -8.32 -18.12
CA PHE A 8 -13.54 -9.22 -17.13
C PHE A 8 -14.31 -9.14 -15.80
N LEU A 9 -15.57 -9.57 -15.84
CA LEU A 9 -16.42 -9.74 -14.66
C LEU A 9 -16.33 -11.20 -14.17
N PRO A 10 -15.75 -11.47 -12.99
CA PRO A 10 -15.75 -12.82 -12.42
C PRO A 10 -17.20 -13.27 -12.20
N ALA A 11 -17.55 -14.45 -12.68
CA ALA A 11 -18.86 -15.06 -12.41
C ALA A 11 -19.01 -15.45 -10.92
N GLU A 12 -17.89 -15.67 -10.24
CA GLU A 12 -17.79 -15.99 -8.82
C GLU A 12 -16.65 -15.17 -8.18
N PRO A 13 -16.74 -14.83 -6.87
CA PRO A 13 -15.66 -14.15 -6.16
C PRO A 13 -14.36 -14.94 -6.25
N THR A 14 -13.24 -14.28 -6.55
CA THR A 14 -11.93 -14.94 -6.56
C THR A 14 -11.53 -15.36 -5.14
N GLU A 15 -10.92 -16.53 -4.99
CA GLU A 15 -10.44 -17.04 -3.68
C GLU A 15 -9.45 -16.08 -3.00
N GLN A 16 -8.67 -15.33 -3.79
CA GLN A 16 -7.76 -14.30 -3.29
C GLN A 16 -8.35 -12.91 -3.51
N ALA A 17 -8.29 -12.09 -2.46
CA ALA A 17 -8.67 -10.69 -2.52
C ALA A 17 -7.76 -9.93 -3.51
N SER A 18 -8.39 -9.19 -4.43
CA SER A 18 -7.68 -8.27 -5.32
C SER A 18 -7.62 -6.89 -4.66
N TYR A 19 -6.42 -6.39 -4.38
CA TYR A 19 -6.24 -5.04 -3.85
C TYR A 19 -5.85 -4.09 -4.99
N LEU A 20 -6.53 -2.96 -5.10
CA LEU A 20 -6.28 -1.96 -6.13
C LEU A 20 -6.16 -0.57 -5.51
N ALA A 21 -5.03 0.09 -5.74
CA ALA A 21 -4.89 1.51 -5.50
C ALA A 21 -5.41 2.29 -6.71
N ILE A 22 -6.41 3.15 -6.48
CA ILE A 22 -6.90 4.14 -7.44
C ILE A 22 -6.42 5.50 -6.96
N TYR A 23 -5.61 6.17 -7.76
CA TYR A 23 -5.00 7.45 -7.36
C TYR A 23 -4.96 8.42 -8.52
N ARG A 24 -4.98 9.72 -8.20
CA ARG A 24 -4.88 10.81 -9.15
C ARG A 24 -3.48 11.41 -9.05
N ARG A 25 -2.78 11.42 -10.18
CA ARG A 25 -1.47 12.07 -10.30
C ARG A 25 -1.62 13.58 -10.49
N ARG A 26 -0.51 14.32 -10.42
CA ARG A 26 -0.49 15.79 -10.60
C ARG A 26 -0.90 16.27 -12.00
N ASP A 27 -0.94 15.38 -12.98
CA ASP A 27 -1.43 15.64 -14.34
C ASP A 27 -2.96 15.41 -14.49
N ASP A 28 -3.68 15.29 -13.35
CA ASP A 28 -5.10 14.96 -13.24
C ASP A 28 -5.49 13.62 -13.90
N LYS A 29 -4.52 12.76 -14.21
CA LYS A 29 -4.80 11.41 -14.71
C LYS A 29 -5.01 10.44 -13.56
N VAL A 30 -6.14 9.75 -13.61
CA VAL A 30 -6.42 8.60 -12.74
C VAL A 30 -5.57 7.42 -13.20
N ARG A 31 -4.91 6.77 -12.25
CA ARG A 31 -4.10 5.58 -12.45
C ARG A 31 -4.56 4.49 -11.50
N PHE A 32 -4.26 3.26 -11.91
CA PHE A 32 -4.62 2.05 -11.20
C PHE A 32 -3.35 1.24 -10.97
N LEU A 33 -3.15 0.77 -9.75
CA LEU A 33 -2.06 -0.13 -9.40
C LEU A 33 -2.62 -1.31 -8.62
N GLU A 34 -2.33 -2.50 -9.08
CA GLU A 34 -2.64 -3.73 -8.35
C GLU A 34 -1.62 -3.89 -7.22
N LEU A 35 -2.12 -4.03 -6.00
CA LEU A 35 -1.31 -4.18 -4.80
C LEU A 35 -1.34 -5.64 -4.34
N ASN A 36 -0.23 -6.09 -3.77
CA ASN A 36 -0.28 -7.29 -2.94
C ASN A 36 -0.88 -6.94 -1.56
N THR A 37 -1.28 -7.97 -0.81
CA THR A 37 -1.90 -7.83 0.51
C THR A 37 -1.05 -7.00 1.48
N VAL A 38 0.27 -7.17 1.45
CA VAL A 38 1.20 -6.48 2.36
C VAL A 38 1.26 -4.98 2.05
N THR A 39 1.32 -4.61 0.76
CA THR A 39 1.39 -3.21 0.33
C THR A 39 0.07 -2.50 0.56
N ALA A 40 -1.06 -3.20 0.38
CA ALA A 40 -2.38 -2.68 0.73
C ALA A 40 -2.50 -2.40 2.24
N ALA A 41 -2.08 -3.35 3.08
CA ALA A 41 -2.08 -3.16 4.54
C ALA A 41 -1.13 -2.04 4.99
N LEU A 42 0.00 -1.86 4.31
CA LEU A 42 0.91 -0.74 4.56
C LEU A 42 0.27 0.60 4.19
N LEU A 43 -0.42 0.69 3.05
CA LEU A 43 -1.10 1.92 2.65
C LEU A 43 -2.21 2.30 3.63
N ASP A 44 -2.98 1.31 4.11
CA ASP A 44 -4.00 1.49 5.15
C ASP A 44 -3.38 1.95 6.48
N ALA A 45 -2.26 1.35 6.89
CA ALA A 45 -1.52 1.77 8.09
C ALA A 45 -0.99 3.20 7.99
N VAL A 46 -0.58 3.66 6.79
CA VAL A 46 -0.17 5.04 6.56
C VAL A 46 -1.36 6.00 6.63
N ASP A 47 -2.50 5.66 6.01
CA ASP A 47 -3.71 6.49 5.99
C ASP A 47 -4.31 6.65 7.40
N THR A 48 -4.25 5.60 8.21
CA THR A 48 -4.77 5.56 9.58
C THR A 48 -3.75 5.98 10.65
N ASN A 49 -2.56 6.48 10.27
CA ASN A 49 -1.51 6.91 11.19
C ASN A 49 -1.83 8.23 11.92
N GLN A 50 -2.84 8.22 12.79
CA GLN A 50 -3.26 9.37 13.59
C GLN A 50 -2.22 9.78 14.64
N ALA A 51 -1.45 8.81 15.14
CA ALA A 51 -0.40 9.03 16.13
C ALA A 51 0.86 9.71 15.55
N ALA A 52 0.89 9.95 14.22
CA ALA A 52 2.00 10.57 13.50
C ALA A 52 3.35 9.89 13.77
N VAL A 53 3.35 8.57 13.97
CA VAL A 53 4.59 7.81 14.19
C VAL A 53 5.39 7.68 12.90
N THR A 54 6.68 7.36 13.02
CA THR A 54 7.57 7.22 11.87
C THR A 54 7.22 5.99 11.02
N GLY A 55 7.66 5.99 9.77
CA GLY A 55 7.47 4.85 8.86
C GLY A 55 8.09 3.55 9.38
N GLU A 56 9.21 3.63 10.11
CA GLU A 56 9.80 2.45 10.76
C GLU A 56 8.89 1.87 11.83
N ILE A 57 8.32 2.71 12.70
CA ILE A 57 7.39 2.28 13.75
C ILE A 57 6.14 1.64 13.12
N LEU A 58 5.57 2.28 12.08
CA LEU A 58 4.45 1.71 11.33
C LEU A 58 4.78 0.32 10.77
N LEU A 59 5.95 0.14 10.14
CA LEU A 59 6.35 -1.13 9.56
C LEU A 59 6.54 -2.23 10.62
N ARG A 60 7.10 -1.88 11.79
CA ARG A 60 7.23 -2.81 12.93
C ARG A 60 5.86 -3.22 13.48
N GLN A 61 4.95 -2.27 13.64
CA GLN A 61 3.58 -2.53 14.09
C GLN A 61 2.85 -3.42 13.07
N LEU A 62 2.96 -3.10 11.77
CA LEU A 62 2.38 -3.89 10.70
C LEU A 62 2.90 -5.33 10.69
N ALA A 63 4.21 -5.54 10.88
CA ALA A 63 4.80 -6.87 10.95
C ALA A 63 4.14 -7.74 12.02
N THR A 64 3.83 -7.14 13.16
CA THR A 64 3.16 -7.82 14.28
C THR A 64 1.72 -8.14 13.91
N THR A 65 0.98 -7.16 13.37
CA THR A 65 -0.43 -7.32 12.98
C THR A 65 -0.64 -8.44 11.96
N ILE A 66 0.22 -8.52 10.94
CA ILE A 66 0.11 -9.53 9.88
C ILE A 66 0.87 -10.82 10.20
N HIS A 67 1.44 -10.96 11.39
CA HIS A 67 2.25 -12.10 11.83
C HIS A 67 3.38 -12.43 10.85
N TYR A 68 4.08 -11.40 10.35
CA TYR A 68 5.18 -11.58 9.41
C TYR A 68 6.39 -12.19 10.12
N PRO A 69 6.96 -13.31 9.64
CA PRO A 69 7.97 -14.08 10.38
C PRO A 69 9.32 -13.37 10.51
N ASP A 70 9.68 -12.51 9.55
CA ASP A 70 10.92 -11.75 9.55
C ASP A 70 10.64 -10.24 9.49
N VAL A 71 10.64 -9.61 10.68
CA VAL A 71 10.33 -8.19 10.84
C VAL A 71 11.34 -7.31 10.10
N ASP A 72 12.63 -7.66 10.12
CA ASP A 72 13.67 -6.84 9.50
C ASP A 72 13.60 -6.92 7.96
N ALA A 73 13.29 -8.11 7.41
CA ALA A 73 12.98 -8.24 5.99
C ALA A 73 11.74 -7.40 5.62
N LEU A 74 10.67 -7.44 6.41
CA LEU A 74 9.48 -6.64 6.14
C LEU A 74 9.80 -5.14 6.15
N ILE A 75 10.61 -4.66 7.10
CA ILE A 75 11.01 -3.25 7.14
C ILE A 75 11.77 -2.89 5.86
N LYS A 76 12.75 -3.70 5.45
CA LYS A 76 13.52 -3.45 4.22
C LYS A 76 12.63 -3.42 2.98
N HIS A 77 11.70 -4.35 2.85
CA HIS A 77 10.74 -4.37 1.75
C HIS A 77 9.75 -3.20 1.82
N GLY A 78 9.29 -2.86 3.03
CA GLY A 78 8.38 -1.76 3.28
C GLY A 78 8.96 -0.40 2.94
N VAL A 79 10.25 -0.15 3.23
CA VAL A 79 10.94 1.07 2.80
C VAL A 79 10.91 1.20 1.28
N ASN A 80 11.21 0.12 0.54
CA ASN A 80 11.14 0.14 -0.92
C ASN A 80 9.72 0.39 -1.43
N ALA A 81 8.70 -0.18 -0.77
CA ALA A 81 7.30 0.03 -1.12
C ALA A 81 6.85 1.49 -0.88
N LEU A 82 7.22 2.10 0.25
CA LEU A 82 6.95 3.51 0.55
C LEU A 82 7.61 4.43 -0.48
N GLU A 83 8.86 4.16 -0.83
CA GLU A 83 9.59 4.91 -1.86
C GLU A 83 8.96 4.78 -3.25
N GLU A 84 8.54 3.57 -3.63
CA GLU A 84 7.84 3.34 -4.89
C GLU A 84 6.49 4.05 -4.94
N MET A 85 5.68 3.93 -3.88
CA MET A 85 4.40 4.64 -3.79
C MET A 85 4.59 6.15 -3.84
N ARG A 86 5.67 6.70 -3.27
CA ARG A 86 6.01 8.11 -3.41
C ARG A 86 6.37 8.47 -4.85
N ARG A 87 7.20 7.67 -5.54
CA ARG A 87 7.55 7.90 -6.96
C ARG A 87 6.32 7.86 -7.87
N LEU A 88 5.37 6.99 -7.56
CA LEU A 88 4.11 6.87 -8.28
C LEU A 88 3.11 7.99 -7.95
N GLU A 89 3.43 8.89 -7.01
CA GLU A 89 2.54 9.95 -6.52
C GLU A 89 1.30 9.41 -5.79
N ILE A 90 1.37 8.19 -5.27
CA ILE A 90 0.39 7.62 -4.33
C ILE A 90 0.59 8.25 -2.95
N LEU A 91 1.84 8.33 -2.50
CA LEU A 91 2.22 9.07 -1.30
C LEU A 91 2.80 10.43 -1.69
N THR A 92 2.30 11.51 -1.07
CA THR A 92 2.72 12.88 -1.39
C THR A 92 4.01 13.31 -0.71
N GLY A 93 4.48 12.56 0.28
CA GLY A 93 5.70 12.84 1.02
C GLY A 93 5.61 12.35 2.46
N THR A 94 6.45 12.92 3.32
CA THR A 94 6.47 12.64 4.76
C THR A 94 6.38 13.94 5.55
N ARG A 95 5.73 13.88 6.71
CA ARG A 95 5.78 14.95 7.71
C ARG A 95 7.01 14.74 8.59
N ARG A 96 7.69 15.81 8.98
CA ARG A 96 8.73 15.68 10.02
C ARG A 96 8.07 15.28 11.34
N ALA A 97 8.64 14.28 12.01
CA ALA A 97 8.30 14.01 13.40
C ALA A 97 8.66 15.25 14.21
N GLY A 98 7.69 15.78 14.95
CA GLY A 98 7.88 16.92 15.86
C GLY A 98 8.61 16.53 17.12
#